data_AF-A0A4R2HH46-F1
#
_entry.id   AF-A0A4R2HH46-F1
#
_cell.length_a   1.000
_cell.length_b   1.000
_cell.length_c   1.000
_cell.angle_alpha   90.00
_cell.angle_beta   90.00
_cell.angle_gamma   90.00
#
_symmetry.space_group_name_H-M   'P 1'
#
loop_
_entity.id
_entity.type
_entity.pdbx_description
1 polymer ?
#
loop_
_entity_poly.entity_id
_entity_poly.type
_entity_poly.pdbx_seq_one_letter_code
_entity_poly.pdbx_strand_id
1 'polypeptide(L)'
;MASDGCSECGYNFEWNRTKLVARCDGFPVVLKNMLAADADCVRRRPAAEVWAPIEYAAHVGEAVGWYAGRIRRVLDEDHPQLESFDFDAAAEKGEYLHRSVSEVVADVRTAYREVADIARTVSGNQSCLGQQAG
;
A
#
# COMPACT_ATOMS: atom_id res chain seq x y z
N MET A 1 27.45 -13.14 -16.24
CA MET A 1 26.73 -11.96 -15.70
C MET A 1 25.36 -12.48 -15.33
N ALA A 2 25.09 -12.66 -14.03
CA ALA A 2 23.79 -13.14 -13.58
C ALA A 2 22.74 -12.07 -13.89
N SER A 3 21.62 -12.45 -14.50
CA SER A 3 20.51 -11.55 -14.77
C SER A 3 19.97 -10.98 -13.46
N ASP A 4 19.72 -9.66 -13.39
CA ASP A 4 19.12 -8.95 -12.24
C ASP A 4 17.66 -9.36 -11.93
N GLY A 5 17.22 -10.52 -12.41
CA GLY A 5 15.87 -11.04 -12.26
C GLY A 5 15.82 -12.57 -12.17
N CYS A 6 14.70 -13.07 -11.67
CA CYS A 6 14.42 -14.50 -11.52
C CYS A 6 14.35 -15.17 -12.90
N SER A 7 15.18 -16.20 -13.13
CA SER A 7 15.22 -16.94 -14.40
C SER A 7 13.96 -17.77 -14.69
N GLU A 8 13.21 -18.12 -13.65
CA GLU A 8 11.99 -18.94 -13.76
C GLU A 8 10.79 -18.09 -14.22
N CYS A 9 10.59 -16.92 -13.60
CA CYS A 9 9.39 -16.09 -13.84
C CYS A 9 9.66 -14.73 -14.49
N GLY A 10 10.93 -14.36 -14.70
CA GLY A 10 11.32 -13.07 -15.27
C GLY A 10 11.14 -11.87 -14.33
N TYR A 11 10.86 -12.10 -13.04
CA TYR A 11 10.67 -11.03 -12.08
C TYR A 11 11.98 -10.26 -11.84
N ASN A 12 11.96 -8.97 -12.11
CA ASN A 12 13.10 -8.08 -11.87
C ASN A 12 13.10 -7.62 -10.42
N PHE A 13 14.18 -7.92 -9.68
CA PHE A 13 14.35 -7.51 -8.29
C PHE A 13 14.87 -6.07 -8.14
N GLU A 14 15.12 -5.36 -9.25
CA GLU A 14 15.52 -3.96 -9.25
C GLU A 14 14.46 -3.09 -8.60
N TRP A 15 14.75 -2.74 -7.35
CA TRP A 15 14.03 -1.73 -6.61
C TRP A 15 14.59 -0.34 -6.92
N ASN A 16 13.68 0.62 -7.16
CA ASN A 16 14.06 2.02 -7.32
C ASN A 16 13.26 2.91 -6.36
N ARG A 17 13.94 3.35 -5.30
CA ARG A 17 13.39 4.25 -4.28
C ARG A 17 12.76 5.50 -4.86
N THR A 18 13.42 6.16 -5.82
CA THR A 18 12.90 7.39 -6.44
C THR A 18 11.58 7.14 -7.17
N LYS A 19 11.47 6.02 -7.91
CA LYS A 19 10.23 5.63 -8.58
C LYS A 19 9.12 5.28 -7.60
N LEU A 20 9.43 4.60 -6.48
CA LEU A 20 8.43 4.34 -5.44
C LEU A 20 7.91 5.66 -4.86
N VAL A 21 8.82 6.53 -4.40
CA VAL A 21 8.43 7.80 -3.77
C VAL A 21 7.56 8.62 -4.73
N ALA A 22 7.96 8.74 -6.00
CA ALA A 22 7.17 9.43 -7.01
C ALA A 22 5.78 8.79 -7.24
N ARG A 23 5.69 7.45 -7.21
CA ARG A 23 4.41 6.74 -7.28
C ARG A 23 3.54 7.06 -6.06
N CYS A 24 4.12 7.07 -4.86
CA CYS A 24 3.39 7.37 -3.64
C CYS A 24 2.87 8.80 -3.61
N ASP A 25 3.67 9.76 -4.08
CA ASP A 25 3.26 11.16 -4.16
C ASP A 25 2.16 11.38 -5.23
N GLY A 26 2.21 10.64 -6.34
CA GLY A 26 1.27 10.79 -7.46
C GLY A 26 -0.06 10.04 -7.32
N PHE A 27 -0.06 8.84 -6.73
CA PHE A 27 -1.23 7.96 -6.70
C PHE A 27 -2.48 8.57 -6.04
N PRO A 28 -2.40 9.27 -4.89
CA PRO A 28 -3.58 9.88 -4.28
C PRO A 28 -4.28 10.90 -5.19
N VAL A 29 -3.54 11.58 -6.08
CA VAL A 29 -4.10 12.54 -7.05
C VAL A 29 -4.84 11.80 -8.15
N VAL A 30 -4.24 10.74 -8.71
CA VAL A 30 -4.86 9.89 -9.72
C VAL A 30 -6.15 9.26 -9.18
N LEU A 31 -6.10 8.70 -7.97
CA LEU A 31 -7.25 8.09 -7.32
C LEU A 31 -8.37 9.11 -7.10
N LYS A 32 -8.07 10.30 -6.58
CA LYS A 32 -9.06 11.37 -6.42
C LYS A 32 -9.76 11.69 -7.74
N ASN A 33 -9.00 11.83 -8.82
CA ASN A 33 -9.57 12.16 -10.13
C ASN A 33 -10.45 11.01 -10.66
N MET A 34 -10.06 9.75 -10.45
CA MET A 34 -10.88 8.60 -10.82
C MET A 34 -12.20 8.55 -10.04
N LEU A 35 -12.16 8.75 -8.72
CA LEU A 35 -13.37 8.75 -7.89
C LEU A 35 -14.31 9.92 -8.19
N ALA A 36 -13.77 11.04 -8.72
CA ALA A 36 -14.54 12.22 -9.11
C ALA A 36 -15.01 12.20 -10.57
N ALA A 37 -14.48 11.31 -11.41
CA ALA A 37 -14.80 11.28 -12.84
C ALA A 37 -16.27 10.92 -13.13
N ASP A 38 -16.85 10.05 -12.29
CA ASP A 38 -18.25 9.65 -12.39
C ASP A 38 -18.83 9.43 -10.97
N ALA A 39 -19.52 10.46 -10.48
CA ALA A 39 -20.15 10.44 -9.16
C ALA A 39 -21.28 9.38 -9.05
N ASP A 40 -21.92 9.03 -10.17
CA ASP A 40 -23.02 8.06 -10.19
C ASP A 40 -22.50 6.61 -10.19
N CYS A 41 -21.25 6.40 -10.62
CA CYS A 41 -20.61 5.07 -10.63
C CYS A 41 -19.74 4.81 -9.40
N VAL A 42 -19.29 5.84 -8.68
CA VAL A 42 -18.33 5.67 -7.56
C VAL A 42 -18.83 4.74 -6.44
N ARG A 43 -20.15 4.59 -6.28
CA ARG A 43 -20.82 3.71 -5.29
C ARG A 43 -21.53 2.52 -5.91
N ARG A 44 -21.47 2.38 -7.23
CA ARG A 44 -22.20 1.32 -7.91
C ARG A 44 -21.34 0.07 -7.94
N ARG A 45 -21.79 -0.96 -7.24
CA ARG A 45 -21.24 -2.31 -7.37
C ARG A 45 -21.60 -2.87 -8.76
N PRO A 46 -20.64 -3.26 -9.59
CA PRO A 46 -20.91 -3.82 -10.92
C PRO A 46 -21.65 -5.17 -10.87
N ALA A 47 -21.40 -5.95 -9.83
CA ALA A 47 -22.05 -7.21 -9.49
C ALA A 47 -22.09 -7.39 -7.97
N ALA A 48 -22.85 -8.35 -7.45
CA ALA A 48 -23.06 -8.50 -6.00
C ALA A 48 -21.75 -8.77 -5.24
N GLU A 49 -20.85 -9.54 -5.86
CA GLU A 49 -19.55 -9.95 -5.37
C GLU A 49 -18.40 -9.00 -5.72
N VAL A 50 -18.69 -7.91 -6.46
CA VAL A 50 -17.69 -6.94 -6.90
C VAL A 50 -17.89 -5.64 -6.16
N TRP A 51 -16.86 -5.21 -5.44
CA TRP A 51 -16.84 -3.94 -4.73
C TRP A 51 -17.01 -2.74 -5.66
N ALA A 52 -17.62 -1.68 -5.14
CA ALA A 52 -17.69 -0.41 -5.82
C ALA A 52 -16.30 0.28 -5.84
N PRO A 53 -16.05 1.22 -6.77
CA PRO A 53 -14.77 1.94 -6.82
C PRO A 53 -14.33 2.58 -5.50
N ILE A 54 -15.27 3.14 -4.71
CA ILE A 54 -14.93 3.71 -3.40
C ILE A 54 -14.47 2.66 -2.39
N GLU A 55 -15.00 1.44 -2.46
CA GLU A 55 -14.67 0.36 -1.54
C GLU A 55 -13.24 -0.12 -1.78
N TYR A 56 -12.85 -0.29 -3.05
CA TYR A 56 -11.45 -0.54 -3.40
C TYR A 56 -10.52 0.58 -2.93
N ALA A 57 -10.93 1.84 -3.09
CA ALA A 57 -10.13 2.99 -2.68
C ALA A 57 -9.93 3.03 -1.15
N ALA A 58 -10.99 2.78 -0.37
CA ALA A 58 -10.94 2.72 1.08
C ALA A 58 -10.05 1.56 1.55
N HIS A 59 -10.22 0.37 0.97
CA HIS A 59 -9.40 -0.79 1.25
C HIS A 59 -7.92 -0.54 0.98
N VAL A 60 -7.58 0.07 -0.18
CA VAL A 60 -6.19 0.41 -0.51
C VAL A 60 -5.58 1.36 0.51
N GLY A 61 -6.33 2.38 0.96
CA GLY A 61 -5.86 3.28 2.02
C GLY A 61 -5.57 2.56 3.33
N GLU A 62 -6.51 1.73 3.79
CA GLU A 62 -6.37 0.96 5.04
C GLU A 62 -5.23 -0.05 4.96
N ALA A 63 -5.17 -0.85 3.89
CA ALA A 63 -4.15 -1.86 3.70
C ALA A 63 -2.75 -1.25 3.63
N VAL A 64 -2.56 -0.17 2.86
CA VAL A 64 -1.27 0.51 2.77
C VAL A 64 -0.86 1.09 4.13
N GLY A 65 -1.80 1.67 4.88
CA GLY A 65 -1.54 2.17 6.24
C GLY A 65 -1.12 1.05 7.20
N TRP A 66 -1.82 -0.08 7.16
CA TRP A 66 -1.50 -1.26 7.94
C TRP A 66 -0.12 -1.83 7.61
N TYR A 67 0.23 -1.94 6.32
CA TYR A 67 1.55 -2.39 5.89
C TYR A 67 2.66 -1.41 6.25
N ALA A 68 2.42 -0.10 6.19
CA ALA A 68 3.40 0.90 6.62
C ALA A 68 3.78 0.72 8.10
N GLY A 69 2.81 0.40 8.96
CA GLY A 69 3.05 0.03 10.35
C GLY A 69 3.96 -1.21 10.47
N ARG A 70 3.70 -2.26 9.69
CA ARG A 70 4.55 -3.47 9.70
C ARG A 70 5.98 -3.20 9.22
N ILE A 71 6.14 -2.38 8.17
CA ILE A 71 7.46 -2.01 7.66
C ILE A 71 8.25 -1.30 8.77
N ARG A 72 7.63 -0.37 9.51
CA ARG A 72 8.26 0.26 10.69
C ARG A 72 8.71 -0.76 11.72
N ARG A 73 7.85 -1.71 12.11
CA ARG A 73 8.24 -2.76 13.06
C ARG A 73 9.45 -3.56 12.57
N VAL A 74 9.50 -3.90 11.29
CA VAL A 74 10.65 -4.60 10.67
C VAL A 74 11.93 -3.75 10.69
N LEU A 75 11.82 -2.42 10.63
CA LEU A 75 12.97 -1.53 10.67
C LEU A 75 13.43 -1.19 12.09
N ASP A 76 12.50 -1.12 13.05
CA ASP A 76 12.74 -0.57 14.38
C ASP A 76 12.92 -1.65 15.47
N GLU A 77 12.43 -2.88 15.25
CA GLU A 77 12.44 -3.97 16.23
C GLU A 77 13.32 -5.13 15.77
N ASP A 78 13.99 -5.78 16.73
CA ASP A 78 14.68 -7.05 16.48
C ASP A 78 13.68 -8.21 16.52
N HIS A 79 13.61 -8.98 15.42
CA HIS A 79 12.68 -10.11 15.25
C HIS A 79 11.20 -9.82 15.62
N PRO A 80 10.53 -8.86 14.96
CA PRO A 80 9.16 -8.49 15.30
C PRO A 80 8.17 -9.63 15.01
N GLN A 81 7.27 -9.87 15.96
CA GLN A 81 6.09 -10.68 15.72
C GLN A 81 5.06 -9.85 14.94
N LEU A 82 4.74 -10.29 13.73
CA LEU A 82 3.79 -9.61 12.87
C LEU A 82 2.45 -10.33 12.84
N GLU A 83 1.45 -9.74 13.50
CA GLU A 83 0.10 -10.31 13.64
C GLU A 83 -0.61 -10.49 12.29
N SER A 84 -1.46 -11.51 12.17
CA SER A 84 -2.40 -11.64 11.06
C SER A 84 -3.48 -10.55 11.15
N PHE A 85 -4.00 -10.11 10.01
CA PHE A 85 -5.10 -9.16 9.96
C PHE A 85 -6.15 -9.64 8.98
N ASP A 86 -7.41 -9.55 9.40
CA ASP A 86 -8.57 -9.94 8.61
C ASP A 86 -9.12 -8.70 7.89
N PHE A 87 -8.77 -8.56 6.61
CA PHE A 87 -9.22 -7.45 5.79
C PHE A 87 -10.70 -7.55 5.41
N ASP A 88 -11.29 -8.74 5.44
CA ASP A 88 -12.72 -8.91 5.15
C ASP A 88 -13.53 -8.36 6.33
N ALA A 89 -13.19 -8.76 7.56
CA ALA A 89 -13.80 -8.21 8.77
C ALA A 89 -13.57 -6.69 8.91
N ALA A 90 -12.40 -6.20 8.50
CA ALA A 90 -12.11 -4.76 8.48
C ALA A 90 -12.96 -4.01 7.46
N ALA A 91 -13.16 -4.56 6.26
CA ALA A 91 -14.01 -3.97 5.23
C ALA A 91 -15.48 -3.89 5.66
N GLU A 92 -16.00 -4.95 6.31
CA GLU A 92 -17.35 -4.96 6.88
C GLU A 92 -17.50 -3.88 7.96
N LYS A 93 -16.58 -3.84 8.92
CA LYS A 93 -16.60 -2.85 10.01
C LYS A 93 -16.40 -1.41 9.52
N GLY A 94 -15.59 -1.23 8.48
CA GLY A 94 -15.26 0.06 7.91
C GLY A 94 -16.37 0.68 7.06
N GLU A 95 -17.44 -0.07 6.79
CA GLU A 95 -18.61 0.34 6.00
C GLU A 95 -18.21 1.14 4.74
N TYR A 96 -17.22 0.63 4.00
CA TYR A 96 -16.49 1.42 3.00
C TYR A 96 -17.38 2.11 1.97
N LEU A 97 -18.50 1.47 1.59
CA LEU A 97 -19.47 2.01 0.64
C LEU A 97 -20.06 3.36 1.09
N HIS A 98 -20.21 3.56 2.41
CA HIS A 98 -20.83 4.73 3.02
C HIS A 98 -19.85 5.86 3.32
N ARG A 99 -18.54 5.61 3.25
CA ARG A 99 -17.51 6.62 3.51
C ARG A 99 -17.54 7.75 2.49
N SER A 100 -17.16 8.97 2.86
CA SER A 100 -17.05 10.06 1.89
C SER A 100 -15.80 9.89 1.02
N VAL A 101 -15.88 10.36 -0.24
CA VAL A 101 -14.72 10.36 -1.15
C VAL A 101 -13.57 11.20 -0.57
N SER A 102 -13.88 12.31 0.10
CA SER A 102 -12.87 13.17 0.74
C SER A 102 -12.11 12.47 1.85
N GLU A 103 -12.78 11.70 2.71
CA GLU A 103 -12.14 10.92 3.78
C GLU A 103 -11.26 9.83 3.19
N VAL A 104 -11.79 9.04 2.24
CA VAL A 104 -11.03 7.96 1.60
C VAL A 104 -9.77 8.49 0.90
N VAL A 105 -9.85 9.62 0.20
CA VAL A 105 -8.69 10.25 -0.44
C VAL A 105 -7.69 10.78 0.60
N ALA A 106 -8.17 11.30 1.73
CA ALA A 106 -7.30 11.76 2.81
C ALA A 106 -6.53 10.60 3.46
N ASP A 107 -7.21 9.48 3.71
CA ASP A 107 -6.60 8.26 4.27
C ASP A 107 -5.53 7.70 3.33
N VAL A 108 -5.87 7.55 2.05
CA VAL A 108 -4.91 7.10 1.02
C VAL A 108 -3.71 8.04 0.97
N ARG A 109 -3.92 9.36 1.00
CA ARG A 109 -2.80 10.32 0.99
C ARG A 109 -1.90 10.13 2.22
N THR A 110 -2.48 9.96 3.39
CA THR A 110 -1.74 9.75 4.64
C THR A 110 -0.94 8.45 4.58
N ALA A 111 -1.58 7.34 4.21
CA ALA A 111 -0.96 6.03 4.11
C ALA A 111 0.20 6.00 3.10
N TYR A 112 -0.01 6.56 1.91
CA TYR A 112 1.04 6.60 0.88
C TYR A 112 2.18 7.55 1.23
N ARG A 113 1.90 8.67 1.92
CA ARG A 113 2.95 9.55 2.44
C ARG A 113 3.82 8.81 3.45
N GLU A 114 3.22 8.07 4.37
CA GLU A 114 3.97 7.29 5.36
C GLU A 114 4.90 6.27 4.68
N VAL A 115 4.41 5.55 3.66
CA VAL A 115 5.28 4.65 2.87
C VAL A 115 6.41 5.40 2.17
N ALA A 116 6.13 6.58 1.59
CA ALA A 116 7.17 7.40 0.96
C ALA A 116 8.21 7.87 1.98
N ASP A 117 7.79 8.28 3.16
CA ASP A 117 8.66 8.72 4.25
C ASP A 117 9.57 7.57 4.70
N ILE A 118 9.02 6.38 4.95
CA ILE A 118 9.79 5.16 5.24
C ILE A 118 10.77 4.84 4.11
N ALA A 119 10.33 4.87 2.86
CA ALA A 119 11.19 4.56 1.73
C ALA A 119 12.38 5.52 1.60
N ARG A 120 12.24 6.78 2.04
CA ARG A 120 13.33 7.76 2.05
C ARG A 120 14.37 7.46 3.13
N THR A 121 14.01 6.80 4.23
CA THR A 121 14.97 6.44 5.30
C THR A 121 15.78 5.19 4.98
N VAL A 122 15.21 4.27 4.19
CA VAL A 122 15.89 3.04 3.80
C VAL A 122 16.98 3.31 2.76
N SER A 123 18.19 2.80 3.00
CA SER A 123 19.34 2.86 2.08
C SER A 123 19.86 1.46 1.77
N GLY A 124 20.17 1.16 0.49
CA GLY A 124 20.81 -0.11 0.10
C GLY A 124 20.13 -1.41 0.56
N ASN A 125 20.81 -2.54 0.40
CA ASN A 125 20.33 -3.86 0.82
C ASN A 125 20.37 -3.97 2.36
N GLN A 126 19.21 -3.96 3.00
CA GLN A 126 19.06 -4.11 4.46
C GLN A 126 19.04 -5.59 4.88
N SER A 127 19.84 -6.44 4.22
CA SER A 127 19.87 -7.86 4.55
C SER A 127 20.56 -8.09 5.89
N CYS A 128 19.89 -8.77 6.82
CA CYS A 128 20.46 -9.28 8.07
C CYS A 128 21.66 -10.24 7.86
N LEU A 129 21.95 -10.67 6.63
CA LEU A 129 23.07 -11.54 6.27
C LEU A 129 24.46 -10.95 6.59
N GLY A 130 24.55 -9.64 6.85
CA GLY A 130 25.79 -8.98 7.28
C GLY A 130 26.04 -8.96 8.80
N GLN A 131 25.07 -9.37 9.63
CA GLN A 131 25.16 -9.30 11.10
C GLN A 131 25.48 -10.65 11.77
N GLN A 132 25.71 -11.72 11.01
CA GLN A 132 26.06 -13.06 11.54
C GLN A 132 27.56 -13.42 11.40
N ALA A 133 28.45 -12.44 11.32
CA ALA A 133 29.90 -12.67 11.39
C ALA A 133 30.41 -12.16 12.74
N GLY A 134 30.21 -12.96 13.79
CA GLY A 134 30.78 -12.79 15.12
C GLY A 134 31.32 -14.11 15.63
#